data_AF-A0A2W4JEU6-F1
#
_entry.id   AF-A0A2W4JEU6-F1
#
_cell.length_a   1.000
_cell.length_b   1.000
_cell.length_c   1.000
_cell.angle_alpha   90.00
_cell.angle_beta   90.00
_cell.angle_gamma   90.00
#
_symmetry.space_group_name_H-M   'P 1'
#
loop_
_entity.id
_entity.type
_entity.pdbx_description
1 polymer ?
#
loop_
_entity_poly.entity_id
_entity_poly.type
_entity_poly.pdbx_seq_one_letter_code
_entity_poly.pdbx_strand_id
1 'polypeptide(L)' 'LCQGHCPVQSIAEAAPEWCDAETRAFSKVLDVHVQRLSTLARGAHVCTTTIPLSIQEGSR' A
#
# COMPACT_ATOMS: atom_id res chain seq x y z
N LEU A 1 -6.40 -3.25 -4.50
CA LEU A 1 -6.76 -3.60 -3.10
C LEU A 1 -7.37 -2.39 -2.42
N CYS A 2 -8.51 -2.57 -1.76
CA CYS A 2 -9.16 -1.52 -0.96
C CYS A 2 -9.30 -2.01 0.49
N GLN A 3 -8.82 -1.24 1.47
CA GLN A 3 -8.95 -1.55 2.89
C GLN A 3 -9.71 -0.44 3.61
N GLY A 4 -10.89 -0.76 4.17
CA GLY A 4 -11.71 0.16 4.96
C GLY A 4 -11.33 0.21 6.44
N HIS A 5 -10.40 -0.65 6.88
CA HIS A 5 -9.88 -0.68 8.24
C HIS A 5 -8.37 -0.86 8.20
N CYS A 6 -7.65 0.05 8.86
CA CYS A 6 -6.20 -0.06 9.07
C CYS A 6 -5.97 -0.40 10.55
N PRO A 7 -5.47 -1.61 10.88
CA PRO A 7 -5.29 -2.04 12.27
C PRO A 7 -4.26 -1.21 13.03
N VAL A 8 -3.40 -0.50 12.30
CA VAL A 8 -2.35 0.36 12.84
C VAL A 8 -2.61 1.84 12.49
N GLN A 9 -3.87 2.23 12.26
CA GLN A 9 -4.20 3.58 11.78
C GLN A 9 -3.55 4.69 12.61
N SER A 10 -3.72 4.66 13.94
CA SER A 10 -3.16 5.70 14.83
C SER A 10 -1.64 5.77 14.76
N ILE A 11 -0.98 4.63 14.60
CA ILE A 11 0.48 4.56 14.42
C ILE A 11 0.86 5.12 13.06
N ALA A 12 0.14 4.75 11.99
CA ALA A 12 0.40 5.24 10.64
C ALA A 12 0.11 6.74 10.47
N GLU A 13 -0.76 7.32 11.29
CA GLU A 13 -0.97 8.78 11.38
C GLU A 13 0.23 9.48 12.00
N ALA A 14 0.81 8.90 13.06
CA ALA A 14 2.00 9.44 13.73
C ALA A 14 3.30 9.15 12.96
N ALA A 15 3.34 8.05 12.21
CA ALA A 15 4.51 7.50 11.53
C ALA A 15 4.10 6.98 10.13
N PRO A 16 4.03 7.87 9.11
CA PRO A 16 3.59 7.50 7.76
C PRO A 16 4.45 6.43 7.08
N GLU A 17 5.70 6.21 7.52
CA GLU A 17 6.61 5.20 6.99
C GLU A 17 6.06 3.77 7.09
N TRP A 18 5.10 3.52 7.98
CA TRP A 18 4.36 2.26 8.06
C TRP A 18 3.55 1.98 6.79
N CYS A 19 2.92 3.00 6.22
CA CYS A 19 2.18 2.87 4.96
C CYS A 19 3.15 2.58 3.79
N ASP A 20 4.34 3.18 3.80
CA ASP A 20 5.36 2.92 2.78
C ASP A 20 5.94 1.52 2.93
N ALA A 21 6.19 1.08 4.15
CA ALA A 21 6.68 -0.27 4.46
C ALA A 21 5.69 -1.34 4.00
N GLU A 22 4.39 -1.14 4.24
CA GLU A 22 3.34 -2.03 3.76
C GLU A 22 3.29 -2.05 2.21
N THR A 23 3.45 -0.90 1.54
CA THR A 23 3.50 -0.85 0.07
C THR A 23 4.69 -1.64 -0.48
N ARG A 24 5.88 -1.48 0.12
CA ARG A 24 7.07 -2.26 -0.23
C ARG A 24 6.87 -3.75 0.03
N ALA A 25 6.21 -4.11 1.13
CA ALA A 25 5.89 -5.50 1.43
C ALA A 25 4.97 -6.11 0.37
N PHE A 26 3.92 -5.40 -0.06
CA PHE A 26 3.06 -5.86 -1.16
C PHE A 26 3.83 -6.02 -2.47
N SER A 27 4.67 -5.05 -2.84
CA SER A 27 5.51 -5.17 -4.03
C SER A 27 6.43 -6.39 -3.98
N LYS A 28 7.07 -6.64 -2.83
CA LYS A 28 7.97 -7.79 -2.66
C LYS A 28 7.24 -9.12 -2.71
N VAL A 29 6.07 -9.22 -2.09
CA VAL A 29 5.29 -10.48 -2.04
C VAL A 29 4.67 -10.81 -3.40
N LEU A 30 4.20 -9.80 -4.12
CA LEU A 30 3.51 -9.97 -5.40
C LEU A 30 4.46 -9.92 -6.61
N ASP A 31 5.72 -9.55 -6.40
CA ASP A 31 6.74 -9.35 -7.45
C ASP A 31 6.28 -8.40 -8.58
N VAL A 32 5.58 -7.33 -8.19
CA VAL A 32 5.10 -6.29 -9.10
C VAL A 32 5.26 -4.90 -8.49
N HIS A 33 5.34 -3.88 -9.34
CA HIS A 33 5.29 -2.50 -8.88
C HIS A 33 3.88 -2.18 -8.34
N VAL A 34 3.79 -1.87 -7.05
CA VAL A 34 2.54 -1.55 -6.36
C VAL A 34 2.54 -0.06 -6.03
N GLN A 35 1.42 0.61 -6.28
CA GLN A 35 1.27 2.04 -6.00
C GLN A 35 0.14 2.29 -4.99
N ARG A 36 0.46 3.02 -3.91
CA ARG A 36 -0.51 3.51 -2.93
C ARG A 36 -1.07 4.85 -3.39
N LEU A 37 -2.39 4.94 -3.58
CA LEU A 37 -3.06 6.18 -4.00
C LEU A 37 -3.61 6.98 -2.81
N SER A 38 -4.18 6.28 -1.82
CA SER A 38 -4.80 6.90 -0.64
C SER A 38 -4.59 6.03 0.59
N THR A 39 -4.61 6.65 1.77
CA THR A 39 -4.54 5.94 3.06
C THR A 39 -5.53 6.55 4.06
N LEU A 40 -6.10 5.70 4.91
CA LEU A 40 -6.90 6.11 6.07
C LEU A 40 -6.09 7.06 6.97
N ALA A 41 -4.80 6.77 7.16
CA ALA A 41 -3.87 7.59 7.94
C ALA A 41 -3.66 9.01 7.40
N ARG A 42 -4.05 9.28 6.13
CA ARG A 42 -4.03 10.61 5.53
C ARG A 42 -5.44 11.22 5.37
N GLY A 43 -6.42 10.66 6.07
CA GLY A 43 -7.81 11.17 6.09
C GLY A 43 -8.69 10.70 4.93
N ALA A 44 -8.26 9.74 4.12
CA ALA A 44 -9.15 9.13 3.13
C ALA A 44 -10.17 8.20 3.80
N HIS A 45 -11.26 7.87 3.12
CA HIS A 45 -12.26 6.89 3.61
C HIS A 45 -11.82 5.43 3.47
N VAL A 46 -10.83 5.17 2.62
CA VAL A 46 -10.33 3.83 2.30
C VAL A 46 -8.88 3.94 1.86
N CYS A 47 -8.06 2.97 2.26
CA CYS A 47 -6.74 2.80 1.65
C CYS A 47 -6.91 2.20 0.25
N THR A 48 -6.42 2.88 -0.79
CA THR A 48 -6.50 2.41 -2.17
C THR A 48 -5.11 2.11 -2.69
N THR A 49 -4.92 0.88 -3.15
CA THR A 49 -3.65 0.39 -3.71
C THR A 49 -3.89 -0.21 -5.10
N THR A 50 -3.16 0.31 -6.09
CA THR A 50 -3.11 -0.24 -7.45
C THR A 50 -2.10 -1.36 -7.50
N ILE A 51 -2.57 -2.54 -7.92
CA ILE A 51 -1.75 -3.73 -8.11
C ILE A 51 -1.92 -4.15 -9.57
N PRO A 52 -0.85 -4.13 -10.38
CA PRO A 52 -0.87 -4.67 -11.73
C PRO A 52 -1.19 -6.16 -11.70
N LEU A 53 -2.04 -6.63 -12.62
CA LEU A 53 -2.40 -8.04 -12.73
C LEU A 53 -1.42 -8.84 -13.61
N SER A 54 -0.52 -8.15 -14.30
CA SER A 54 0.52 -8.75 -15.12
C SER A 54 1.89 -8.47 -14.49
N ILE A 55 2.71 -9.50 -14.37
CA ILE A 55 4.11 -9.38 -13.97
C ILE A 55 4.81 -8.54 -15.07
N GLN A 56 5.47 -7.45 -14.69
CA GLN A 56 6.27 -6.70 -15.66
C GLN A 56 7.51 -7.55 -15.98
N GLU A 57 7.57 -8.12 -17.20
CA GLU A 57 8.68 -8.95 -17.69
C GLU A 57 10.07 -8.25 -17.70
N GLY A 58 10.17 -6.99 -17.27
CA GLY A 58 11.39 -6.17 -17.30
C GLY A 58 12.11 -5.96 -15.96
N SER A 59 11.80 -6.71 -14.90
CA SER A 59 12.43 -6.54 -13.57
C SER A 59 13.52 -7.57 -13.24
N ARG A 60 14.13 -8.22 -14.24
CA ARG A 60 15.31 -9.10 -14.06
C ARG A 60 16.60 -8.39 -14.42
#